data_AF-A0A968RAG9-F1
#
_entry.id   AF-A0A968RAG9-F1
#
_cell.length_a   1.000
_cell.length_b   1.000
_cell.length_c   1.000
_cell.angle_alpha   90.00
_cell.angle_beta   90.00
_cell.angle_gamma   90.00
#
_symmetry.space_group_name_H-M   'P 1'
#
loop_
_entity.id
_entity.type
_entity.pdbx_description
1 polymer ?
#
loop_
_entity_poly.entity_id
_entity_poly.type
_entity_poly.pdbx_seq_one_letter_code
_entity_poly.pdbx_strand_id
1 'polypeptide(L)' 'METISIQVDADVAQIFQSAQPEQQQKIQALVSLWLKRAMNVTQLQTTMDRMSDEAQANGLTPEILQSILNE' A
#
# COMPACT_ATOMS: atom_id res chain seq x y z
N MET A 1 15.21 4.15 13.07
CA MET A 1 13.85 3.54 12.95
C MET A 1 12.89 4.46 13.66
N GLU A 2 11.70 4.63 13.10
CA GLU A 2 10.62 5.38 13.75
C GLU A 2 9.57 4.39 14.27
N THR A 3 8.90 4.76 15.36
CA THR A 3 7.89 3.91 16.01
C THR A 3 6.51 4.45 15.70
N ILE A 4 5.64 3.57 15.18
CA ILE A 4 4.21 3.84 15.02
C ILE A 4 3.43 2.85 15.89
N SER A 5 2.29 3.28 16.42
CA SER A 5 1.38 2.41 17.18
C SER A 5 0.27 1.91 16.27
N ILE A 6 0.14 0.59 16.14
CA ILE A 6 -0.88 -0.07 15.33
C ILE A 6 -1.74 -0.91 16.27
N GLN A 7 -3.06 -0.76 16.19
CA GLN A 7 -3.96 -1.62 16.92
C GLN A 7 -3.99 -3.00 16.26
N VAL A 8 -3.85 -4.03 17.07
CA VAL A 8 -3.90 -5.45 16.68
C VAL A 8 -4.77 -6.20 17.68
N ASP A 9 -5.13 -7.43 17.36
CA ASP A 9 -5.88 -8.28 18.29
C ASP A 9 -5.11 -8.48 19.60
N ALA A 10 -5.84 -8.57 20.71
CA ALA A 10 -5.26 -8.55 22.05
C ALA A 10 -4.33 -9.75 22.31
N ASP A 11 -4.66 -10.91 21.76
CA ASP A 11 -3.85 -12.13 21.84
C ASP A 11 -2.52 -11.97 21.07
N VAL A 12 -2.55 -11.38 19.87
CA VAL A 12 -1.36 -11.07 19.08
C VAL A 12 -0.44 -10.12 19.84
N ALA A 13 -0.99 -9.07 20.46
CA ALA A 13 -0.22 -8.14 21.27
C ALA A 13 0.46 -8.85 22.44
N GLN A 14 -0.27 -9.70 23.17
CA GLN A 14 0.27 -10.43 24.32
C GLN A 14 1.37 -11.42 23.92
N ILE A 15 1.18 -12.17 22.84
CA ILE A 15 2.17 -13.14 22.33
C ILE A 15 3.43 -12.40 21.86
N PHE A 16 3.27 -11.31 21.10
CA PHE A 16 4.41 -10.52 20.61
C PHE A 16 5.23 -9.93 21.77
N GLN A 17 4.56 -9.34 22.76
CA GLN A 17 5.23 -8.76 23.94
C GLN A 17 5.97 -9.80 24.77
N SER A 18 5.47 -11.04 24.82
CA SER A 18 6.09 -12.15 25.55
C SER A 18 7.19 -12.86 24.75
N ALA A 19 7.35 -12.56 23.46
CA ALA A 19 8.35 -13.19 22.61
C ALA A 19 9.77 -12.71 22.91
N GLN A 20 10.77 -13.52 22.56
CA GLN A 20 12.17 -13.14 22.70
C GLN A 20 12.52 -11.92 21.83
N PRO A 21 13.48 -11.07 22.25
CA PRO A 21 13.84 -9.86 21.51
C PRO A 21 14.20 -10.10 20.05
N GLU A 22 14.91 -11.20 19.76
CA GLU A 22 15.27 -11.57 18.38
C GLU A 22 14.04 -11.86 17.52
N GLN A 23 13.04 -12.55 18.09
CA GLN A 23 11.79 -12.85 17.41
C GLN A 23 10.95 -11.58 17.20
N GLN A 24 10.90 -10.68 18.19
CA GLN A 24 10.25 -9.39 18.04
C GLN A 24 10.86 -8.57 16.89
N GLN A 25 12.19 -8.52 16.79
CA GLN A 25 12.89 -7.81 15.71
C GLN A 25 12.59 -8.41 14.33
N LYS A 26 12.58 -9.74 14.19
CA LYS A 26 12.22 -10.41 12.94
C LYS A 26 10.80 -10.06 12.51
N ILE A 27 9.85 -10.09 13.44
CA ILE A 27 8.45 -9.73 13.17
C ILE A 27 8.33 -8.24 12.80
N GLN A 28 9.02 -7.33 13.49
CA GLN A 28 9.05 -5.91 13.14
C GLN A 28 9.56 -5.66 11.72
N ALA A 29 10.61 -6.36 11.31
CA ALA A 29 11.15 -6.27 9.95
C ALA A 29 10.13 -6.74 8.90
N LEU A 30 9.43 -7.86 9.17
CA LEU A 30 8.37 -8.36 8.30
C LEU A 30 7.21 -7.36 8.19
N VAL A 31 6.69 -6.86 9.32
CA VAL A 31 5.61 -5.88 9.34
C VAL A 31 5.99 -4.62 8.56
N SER A 32 7.22 -4.11 8.76
CA SER A 32 7.72 -2.93 8.03
C SER A 32 7.75 -3.16 6.51
N LEU A 33 8.22 -4.32 6.06
CA LEU A 33 8.24 -4.68 4.64
C LEU A 33 6.81 -4.76 4.06
N TRP A 34 5.89 -5.40 4.79
CA TRP A 34 4.50 -5.52 4.38
C TRP A 34 3.81 -4.15 4.28
N LEU A 35 4.00 -3.28 5.27
CA LEU A 35 3.44 -1.92 5.27
C LEU A 35 3.99 -1.11 4.09
N LYS A 36 5.30 -1.17 3.83
CA LYS A 36 5.90 -0.48 2.68
C LYS A 36 5.29 -0.94 1.35
N ARG A 37 5.10 -2.25 1.18
CA ARG A 37 4.49 -2.80 -0.03
C ARG A 37 3.03 -2.38 -0.17
N ALA A 38 2.25 -2.47 0.90
CA ALA A 38 0.84 -2.08 0.89
C ALA A 38 0.68 -0.60 0.53
N MET A 39 1.45 0.28 1.17
CA MET A 39 1.40 1.72 0.88
C MET A 39 1.83 2.06 -0.54
N ASN A 40 2.85 1.39 -1.09
CA ASN A 40 3.26 1.61 -2.48
C ASN A 40 2.16 1.22 -3.48
N VAL A 41 1.45 0.12 -3.23
CA VAL A 41 0.31 -0.28 -4.07
C VAL A 41 -0.81 0.76 -4.02
N THR A 42 -1.14 1.25 -2.82
CA THR A 42 -2.14 2.31 -2.67
C THR A 42 -1.72 3.59 -3.39
N GLN A 43 -0.47 4.02 -3.26
CA GLN A 43 0.03 5.22 -3.94
C GLN A 43 -0.05 5.10 -5.47
N LEU A 44 0.29 3.93 -6.02
CA LEU A 44 0.18 3.69 -7.45
C LEU A 44 -1.27 3.77 -7.90
N GLN A 45 -2.19 3.10 -7.19
CA GLN A 45 -3.62 3.13 -7.53
C GLN A 45 -4.15 4.56 -7.50
N THR A 46 -3.91 5.31 -6.41
CA THR A 46 -4.35 6.71 -6.30
C THR A 46 -3.76 7.59 -7.40
N THR A 47 -2.51 7.32 -7.80
CA THR A 47 -1.87 8.05 -8.91
C THR A 47 -2.55 7.73 -10.24
N MET A 48 -2.84 6.45 -10.51
CA MET A 48 -3.54 6.01 -11.72
C MET A 48 -4.97 6.53 -11.79
N ASP A 49 -5.69 6.55 -10.66
CA ASP A 49 -7.05 7.08 -10.56
C ASP A 49 -7.04 8.58 -10.92
N ARG A 50 -6.14 9.35 -10.30
CA ARG A 50 -5.98 10.79 -10.60
C ARG A 50 -5.62 11.05 -12.07
N MET A 51 -4.73 10.25 -12.63
CA MET A 51 -4.36 10.37 -14.06
C MET A 51 -5.54 10.07 -14.97
N SER A 52 -6.38 9.09 -14.61
CA SER A 52 -7.58 8.74 -15.36
C SER A 52 -8.61 9.88 -15.32
N ASP A 53 -8.84 10.46 -14.14
CA ASP A 53 -9.73 11.61 -13.97
C ASP A 53 -9.27 12.82 -14.79
N GLU A 54 -7.96 13.12 -14.77
CA GLU A 54 -7.35 14.21 -15.53
C GLU A 54 -7.46 13.99 -17.04
N ALA A 55 -7.22 12.75 -17.49
CA ALA A 55 -7.36 12.39 -18.90
C ALA A 55 -8.81 12.57 -19.38
N GLN A 56 -9.79 12.10 -18.60
CA GLN A 56 -11.21 12.27 -18.92
C GLN A 56 -11.62 13.74 -18.93
N ALA A 57 -11.17 14.54 -17.97
CA ALA A 57 -11.43 15.98 -17.91
C ALA A 57 -10.88 16.74 -19.13
N ASN A 58 -9.77 16.26 -19.69
CA ASN A 58 -9.16 16.79 -20.91
C ASN A 58 -9.77 16.22 -22.21
N GLY A 59 -10.85 15.44 -22.10
CA GLY A 59 -11.60 14.92 -23.26
C GLY A 59 -11.10 13.59 -23.80
N LEU A 60 -10.21 12.87 -23.11
CA LEU A 60 -9.86 11.49 -23.47
C LEU A 60 -11.04 10.58 -23.13
N THR A 61 -11.87 10.28 -24.12
CA THR A 61 -12.97 9.30 -23.98
C THR A 61 -12.48 7.88 -24.24
N PRO A 62 -13.21 6.85 -23.78
CA PRO A 62 -12.87 5.45 -24.06
C PRO A 62 -12.68 5.16 -25.56
N GLU A 63 -13.47 5.79 -26.44
CA GLU A 63 -13.39 5.62 -27.89
C GLU A 63 -12.10 6.21 -28.48
N ILE A 64 -11.70 7.40 -28.00
CA ILE A 64 -10.44 8.04 -28.41
C ILE A 64 -9.25 7.21 -27.92
N LEU A 65 -9.28 6.77 -26.65
CA LEU A 65 -8.25 5.90 -26.11
C LEU A 65 -8.13 4.60 -26.91
N GLN A 66 -9.26 3.96 -27.24
CA GLN A 66 -9.29 2.75 -28.04
C GLN A 66 -8.71 2.96 -29.44
N SER A 67 -8.92 4.14 -30.03
CA SER A 67 -8.35 4.50 -31.33
C SER A 67 -6.83 4.62 -31.24
N ILE A 68 -6.30 5.27 -30.20
CA ILE A 68 -4.85 5.42 -29.97
C ILE A 68 -4.17 4.06 -29.73
N LEU A 69 -4.80 3.16 -28.98
CA LEU A 69 -4.21 1.85 -28.64
C LEU A 69 -4.22 0.83 -29.80
N ASN A 70 -5.01 1.09 -30.85
CA ASN A 70 -5.16 0.20 -32.01
C ASN A 70 -4.32 0.65 -33.22
N GLU A 71 -3.57 1.76 -33.11
CA GLU A 71 -2.52 2.18 -34.05
C GLU A 71 -1.16 1.55 -33.70
#